data_AF-A0A016TLT4-F1
#
_entry.id   AF-A0A016TLT4-F1
#
_cell.length_a   1.000
_cell.length_b   1.000
_cell.length_c   1.000
_cell.angle_alpha   90.00
_cell.angle_beta   90.00
_cell.angle_gamma   90.00
#
_symmetry.space_group_name_H-M   'P 1'
#
loop_
_entity.id
_entity.type
_entity.pdbx_description
1 polymer ?
#
loop_
_entity_poly.entity_id
_entity_poly.type
_entity_poly.pdbx_seq_one_letter_code
_entity_poly.pdbx_strand_id
1 'polypeptide(L)'
;MDEADHTDFYDEVRETVAKCQSYYKIISGDFNACVGPKKPYEAFIGQHSLEERNEAGERLASQKAENRRWTYVSPNGVHKHELDHILCNRKVFTDVAVVPSFQTGSDHRLLRAKSHFKGSTRGNPCVGFLTI
;
A
#
# COMPACT_ATOMS: atom_id res chain seq x y z
N MET A 1 7.05 8.89 -16.07
CA MET A 1 7.67 7.56 -15.99
C MET A 1 7.14 6.81 -17.18
N ASP A 2 8.02 6.39 -18.07
CA ASP A 2 7.60 5.59 -19.23
C ASP A 2 7.44 4.12 -18.81
N GLU A 3 6.92 3.28 -19.71
CA GLU A 3 6.63 1.87 -19.43
C GLU A 3 7.89 1.06 -19.07
N ALA A 4 9.05 1.45 -19.61
CA ALA A 4 10.33 0.81 -19.33
C ALA A 4 10.80 1.13 -17.90
N ASP A 5 10.78 2.41 -17.51
CA ASP A 5 11.09 2.83 -16.15
C ASP A 5 10.19 2.13 -15.12
N HIS A 6 8.88 2.01 -15.43
CA HIS A 6 7.92 1.29 -14.58
C HIS A 6 8.29 -0.18 -14.41
N THR A 7 8.67 -0.85 -15.51
CA THR A 7 9.05 -2.27 -15.48
C THR A 7 10.30 -2.48 -14.65
N ASP A 8 11.33 -1.66 -14.86
CA ASP A 8 12.61 -1.73 -14.15
C ASP A 8 12.41 -1.57 -12.63
N PHE A 9 11.58 -0.62 -12.18
CA PHE A 9 11.26 -0.46 -10.77
C PHE A 9 10.63 -1.72 -10.16
N TYR A 10 9.63 -2.31 -10.82
CA TYR A 10 8.95 -3.49 -10.29
C TYR A 10 9.85 -4.72 -10.27
N ASP A 11 10.76 -4.85 -11.23
CA ASP A 11 11.72 -5.95 -11.27
C ASP A 11 12.83 -5.78 -10.22
N GLU A 12 13.30 -4.57 -9.96
CA GLU A 12 14.22 -4.27 -8.84
C GLU A 12 13.57 -4.60 -7.49
N VAL A 13 12.30 -4.21 -7.30
CA VAL A 13 11.54 -4.53 -6.08
C VAL A 13 11.43 -6.05 -5.90
N ARG A 14 11.09 -6.79 -6.97
CA ARG A 14 10.99 -8.26 -6.94
C ARG A 14 12.34 -8.89 -6.60
N GLU A 15 13.41 -8.46 -7.24
CA GLU A 15 14.75 -9.00 -7.03
C GLU A 15 15.23 -8.73 -5.59
N THR A 16 15.00 -7.52 -5.07
CA THR A 16 15.31 -7.14 -3.69
C THR A 16 14.55 -8.01 -2.69
N VAL A 17 13.26 -8.23 -2.92
CA VAL A 17 12.43 -9.12 -2.09
C VAL A 17 12.94 -10.56 -2.16
N ALA A 18 13.36 -11.04 -3.34
CA ALA A 18 13.88 -12.39 -3.52
C ALA A 18 15.22 -12.59 -2.78
N LYS A 19 16.13 -11.62 -2.87
CA LYS A 19 17.43 -11.61 -2.19
C LYS A 19 17.32 -11.44 -0.67
N CYS A 20 16.26 -10.79 -0.19
CA CYS A 20 16.05 -10.56 1.23
C CYS A 20 15.76 -11.88 1.98
N GLN A 21 16.59 -12.22 2.97
CA GLN A 21 16.41 -13.44 3.79
C GLN A 21 15.57 -13.20 5.05
N SER A 22 15.14 -11.96 5.29
CA SER A 22 14.35 -11.61 6.48
C SER A 22 13.02 -12.34 6.53
N TYR A 23 12.64 -12.75 7.74
CA TYR A 23 11.37 -13.44 8.01
C TYR A 23 10.16 -12.54 7.69
N TYR A 24 10.24 -11.26 8.06
CA TYR A 24 9.28 -10.24 7.70
C TYR A 24 9.85 -9.35 6.60
N LYS A 25 9.12 -9.21 5.49
CA LYS A 25 9.43 -8.32 4.37
C LYS A 25 8.30 -7.32 4.23
N ILE A 26 8.64 -6.03 4.30
CA ILE A 26 7.68 -4.93 4.23
C ILE A 26 8.20 -3.95 3.21
N ILE A 27 7.35 -3.58 2.26
CA ILE A 27 7.65 -2.55 1.27
C ILE A 27 6.50 -1.56 1.31
N SER A 28 6.80 -0.28 1.27
CA SER A 28 5.78 0.73 1.36
C SER A 28 6.18 1.99 0.64
N GLY A 29 5.24 2.59 -0.09
CA GLY A 29 5.47 3.78 -0.89
C GLY A 29 4.38 3.97 -1.92
N ASP A 30 4.63 4.92 -2.82
CA ASP A 30 3.78 5.20 -3.97
C ASP A 30 4.15 4.22 -5.08
N PHE A 31 3.20 3.36 -5.43
CA PHE A 31 3.39 2.39 -6.51
C PHE A 31 2.70 2.82 -7.81
N ASN A 32 1.95 3.94 -7.79
CA ASN A 32 1.11 4.34 -8.92
C ASN A 32 0.18 3.22 -9.43
N ALA A 33 -0.30 2.39 -8.50
CA ALA A 33 -1.01 1.14 -8.81
C ALA A 33 -2.47 1.20 -8.34
N CYS A 34 -3.39 1.09 -9.29
CA CYS A 34 -4.82 0.99 -9.04
C CYS A 34 -5.18 -0.49 -8.91
N VAL A 35 -5.32 -0.99 -7.68
CA VAL A 35 -5.47 -2.43 -7.41
C VAL A 35 -6.83 -2.98 -7.85
N GLY A 36 -7.86 -2.16 -8.06
CA GLY A 36 -9.18 -2.65 -8.48
C GLY A 36 -9.86 -3.63 -7.51
N PRO A 37 -11.16 -3.93 -7.70
CA PRO A 37 -11.89 -4.82 -6.80
C PRO A 37 -11.23 -6.21 -6.68
N LYS A 38 -11.39 -6.85 -5.51
CA LYS A 38 -10.89 -8.22 -5.27
C LYS A 38 -11.48 -9.21 -6.27
N LYS A 39 -10.63 -10.01 -6.90
CA LYS A 39 -11.03 -11.18 -7.70
C LYS A 39 -11.16 -12.44 -6.82
N PRO A 40 -11.97 -13.45 -7.20
CA PRO A 40 -12.29 -14.60 -6.33
C PRO A 40 -11.09 -15.40 -5.81
N TYR A 41 -9.99 -15.44 -6.55
CA TYR A 41 -8.78 -16.20 -6.22
C TYR A 41 -7.76 -15.42 -5.37
N GLU A 42 -8.05 -14.18 -5.00
CA GLU A 42 -7.10 -13.30 -4.35
C GLU A 42 -7.30 -13.30 -2.84
N ALA A 43 -6.26 -13.63 -2.07
CA ALA A 43 -6.37 -13.69 -0.62
C ALA A 43 -6.21 -12.32 0.06
N PHE A 44 -5.51 -11.39 -0.56
CA PHE A 44 -5.00 -10.17 0.10
C PHE A 44 -5.52 -8.86 -0.48
N ILE A 45 -6.45 -8.92 -1.44
CA ILE A 45 -7.06 -7.74 -2.07
C ILE A 45 -8.38 -7.39 -1.39
N GLY A 46 -8.56 -6.12 -1.03
CA GLY A 46 -9.80 -5.58 -0.50
C GLY A 46 -10.90 -5.59 -1.56
N GLN A 47 -12.14 -5.91 -1.15
CA GLN A 47 -13.26 -6.17 -2.07
C GLN A 47 -13.72 -4.95 -2.89
N HIS A 48 -13.30 -3.73 -2.54
CA HIS A 48 -14.06 -2.54 -2.90
C HIS A 48 -13.30 -1.44 -3.68
N SER A 49 -12.22 -1.65 -4.41
CA SER A 49 -11.35 -0.53 -4.87
C SER A 49 -12.06 0.65 -5.58
N LEU A 50 -11.49 1.86 -5.42
CA LEU A 50 -12.08 3.11 -5.95
C LEU A 50 -12.07 3.19 -7.48
N GLU A 51 -11.18 2.47 -8.13
CA GLU A 51 -10.92 2.54 -9.56
C GLU A 51 -10.81 1.14 -10.16
N GLU A 52 -10.92 1.04 -11.48
CA GLU A 52 -10.62 -0.20 -12.19
C GLU A 52 -9.14 -0.57 -12.05
N ARG A 53 -8.86 -1.87 -12.16
CA ARG A 53 -7.51 -2.38 -11.98
C ARG A 53 -6.62 -1.94 -13.16
N ASN A 54 -5.49 -1.31 -12.87
CA ASN A 54 -4.46 -1.03 -13.88
C ASN A 54 -3.38 -2.13 -13.88
N GLU A 55 -2.45 -2.10 -14.85
CA GLU A 55 -1.43 -3.14 -15.00
C GLU A 55 -0.54 -3.31 -13.74
N ALA A 56 -0.16 -2.18 -13.12
CA ALA A 56 0.56 -2.17 -11.84
C ALA A 56 -0.27 -2.80 -10.71
N GLY A 57 -1.58 -2.56 -10.71
CA GLY A 57 -2.55 -3.11 -9.76
C GLY A 57 -2.75 -4.63 -9.85
N GLU A 58 -2.53 -5.25 -11.01
CA GLU A 58 -2.51 -6.73 -11.13
C GLU A 58 -1.38 -7.37 -10.33
N ARG A 59 -0.32 -6.61 -10.05
CA ARG A 59 0.88 -7.09 -9.34
C ARG A 59 0.79 -6.87 -7.83
N LEU A 60 -0.24 -6.16 -7.33
CA LEU A 60 -0.34 -5.69 -5.94
C LEU A 60 -1.63 -6.11 -5.24
N ALA A 61 -1.61 -6.05 -3.90
CA ALA A 61 -2.77 -6.37 -3.06
C ALA A 61 -2.97 -5.35 -1.94
N SER A 62 -4.17 -4.79 -1.80
CA SER A 62 -4.51 -3.76 -0.80
C SER A 62 -5.35 -4.32 0.36
N GLN A 63 -5.07 -3.89 1.60
CA GLN A 63 -5.78 -4.29 2.83
C GLN A 63 -6.54 -3.13 3.52
N LYS A 64 -6.82 -2.03 2.81
CA LYS A 64 -7.43 -0.82 3.39
C LYS A 64 -8.96 -0.90 3.56
N ALA A 65 -9.49 -0.22 4.58
CA ALA A 65 -10.92 -0.11 4.84
C ALA A 65 -11.66 0.82 3.86
N GLU A 66 -12.91 0.47 3.51
CA GLU A 66 -13.68 1.06 2.40
C GLU A 66 -13.73 2.60 2.38
N ASN A 67 -13.96 3.23 3.54
CA ASN A 67 -14.24 4.65 3.68
C ASN A 67 -13.01 5.56 3.79
N ARG A 68 -11.77 5.03 3.75
CA ARG A 68 -10.53 5.81 3.99
C ARG A 68 -9.38 5.38 3.07
N ARG A 69 -9.66 5.24 1.78
CA ARG A 69 -8.71 4.62 0.83
C ARG A 69 -7.87 5.52 -0.03
N TRP A 70 -8.42 6.63 -0.52
CA TRP A 70 -7.65 7.49 -1.43
C TRP A 70 -6.40 8.03 -0.73
N THR A 71 -5.24 7.92 -1.31
CA THR A 71 -4.01 8.44 -0.70
C THR A 71 -3.52 9.66 -1.46
N TYR A 72 -4.02 9.90 -2.66
CA TYR A 72 -3.70 11.04 -3.50
C TYR A 72 -4.96 11.78 -3.93
N VAL A 73 -4.88 13.11 -4.04
CA VAL A 73 -5.90 13.96 -4.68
C VAL A 73 -5.26 14.74 -5.83
N SER A 74 -5.93 14.81 -6.98
CA SER A 74 -5.44 15.58 -8.12
C SER A 74 -5.31 17.07 -7.77
N PRO A 75 -4.45 17.85 -8.47
CA PRO A 75 -4.21 19.26 -8.14
C PRO A 75 -5.46 20.14 -8.19
N ASN A 76 -6.44 19.76 -9.02
CA ASN A 76 -7.74 20.43 -9.12
C ASN A 76 -8.75 20.00 -8.03
N GLY A 77 -8.38 19.08 -7.13
CA GLY A 77 -9.23 18.57 -6.05
C GLY A 77 -10.32 17.58 -6.48
N VAL A 78 -10.42 17.27 -7.77
CA VAL A 78 -11.57 16.54 -8.34
C VAL A 78 -11.41 15.04 -8.19
N HIS A 79 -10.25 14.50 -8.54
CA HIS A 79 -10.00 13.06 -8.59
C HIS A 79 -9.23 12.60 -7.37
N LYS A 80 -9.57 11.41 -6.88
CA LYS A 80 -9.01 10.83 -5.66
C LYS A 80 -8.58 9.40 -5.98
N HIS A 81 -7.28 9.13 -5.80
CA HIS A 81 -6.68 7.86 -6.22
C HIS A 81 -6.09 7.12 -5.02
N GLU A 82 -6.02 5.79 -5.11
CA GLU A 82 -5.36 4.93 -4.12
C GLU A 82 -4.02 4.45 -4.69
N LEU A 83 -2.97 5.27 -4.57
CA LEU A 83 -1.66 5.03 -5.21
C LEU A 83 -0.61 4.48 -4.24
N ASP A 84 -0.79 4.76 -2.95
CA ASP A 84 0.17 4.43 -1.91
C ASP A 84 -0.17 3.13 -1.21
N HIS A 85 0.75 2.18 -1.13
CA HIS A 85 0.47 0.84 -0.60
C HIS A 85 1.51 0.37 0.41
N ILE A 86 1.10 -0.55 1.29
CA ILE A 86 1.99 -1.29 2.18
C ILE A 86 1.87 -2.77 1.82
N LEU A 87 2.95 -3.33 1.31
CA LEU A 87 3.07 -4.73 0.91
C LEU A 87 3.78 -5.51 2.00
N CYS A 88 3.28 -6.69 2.32
CA CYS A 88 3.94 -7.58 3.26
C CYS A 88 3.76 -9.05 2.88
N ASN A 89 4.84 -9.83 3.01
CA ASN A 89 4.82 -11.27 2.77
C ASN A 89 4.06 -12.06 3.85
N ARG A 90 3.63 -11.41 4.93
CA ARG A 90 2.90 -12.01 6.06
C ARG A 90 1.76 -11.09 6.50
N LYS A 91 0.70 -11.68 7.05
CA LYS A 91 -0.43 -10.93 7.61
C LYS A 91 -0.09 -10.39 9.01
N VAL A 92 0.75 -9.35 9.06
CA VAL A 92 1.17 -8.68 10.30
C VAL A 92 0.55 -7.31 10.49
N PHE A 93 -0.01 -6.73 9.44
CA PHE A 93 -0.69 -5.44 9.50
C PHE A 93 -2.19 -5.59 9.76
N THR A 94 -2.70 -4.68 10.56
CA THR A 94 -4.11 -4.46 10.86
C THR A 94 -4.37 -2.97 10.88
N ASP A 95 -5.64 -2.55 10.83
CA ASP A 95 -6.01 -1.13 10.92
C ASP A 95 -5.23 -0.24 9.92
N VAL A 96 -5.14 -0.72 8.67
CA VAL A 96 -4.52 0.02 7.57
C VAL A 96 -5.53 1.05 7.06
N ALA A 97 -5.26 2.32 7.32
CA ALA A 97 -6.17 3.40 7.00
C ALA A 97 -5.44 4.72 6.78
N VAL A 98 -6.05 5.58 5.98
CA VAL A 98 -5.56 6.94 5.81
C VAL A 98 -5.94 7.83 7.00
N VAL A 99 -5.02 8.68 7.44
CA VAL A 99 -5.23 9.64 8.53
C VAL A 99 -6.12 10.79 8.04
N PRO A 100 -7.32 11.02 8.64
CA PRO A 100 -8.34 11.89 8.05
C PRO A 100 -8.07 13.39 8.17
N SER A 101 -7.26 13.84 9.14
CA SER A 101 -7.19 15.26 9.54
C SER A 101 -5.76 15.77 9.71
N PHE A 102 -4.79 15.15 9.05
CA PHE A 102 -3.40 15.60 9.08
C PHE A 102 -3.08 16.33 7.79
N GLN A 103 -2.81 17.64 7.86
CA GLN A 103 -2.40 18.43 6.71
C GLN A 103 -0.88 18.39 6.57
N THR A 104 -0.41 17.68 5.55
CA THR A 104 1.02 17.60 5.18
C THR A 104 1.45 18.79 4.31
N GLY A 105 0.50 19.53 3.72
CA GLY A 105 0.77 20.47 2.63
C GLY A 105 1.03 19.79 1.29
N SER A 106 0.91 18.46 1.23
CA SER A 106 0.98 17.64 0.02
C SER A 106 -0.41 17.23 -0.44
N ASP A 107 -0.50 16.91 -1.74
CA ASP A 107 -1.58 16.18 -2.40
C ASP A 107 -1.72 14.72 -1.94
N HIS A 108 -0.72 14.18 -1.23
CA HIS A 108 -0.78 12.88 -0.59
C HIS A 108 -1.23 12.94 0.88
N ARG A 109 -1.97 11.91 1.29
CA ARG A 109 -2.43 11.68 2.66
C ARG A 109 -1.60 10.62 3.36
N LEU A 110 -1.35 10.83 4.66
CA LEU A 110 -0.63 9.86 5.49
C LEU A 110 -1.36 8.50 5.59
N LEU A 111 -0.63 7.44 5.28
CA LEU A 111 -1.08 6.07 5.46
C LEU A 111 -0.59 5.52 6.82
N ARG A 112 -1.54 5.06 7.65
CA ARG A 112 -1.27 4.44 8.94
C ARG A 112 -1.49 2.94 8.83
N ALA A 113 -0.63 2.17 9.48
CA ALA A 113 -0.86 0.75 9.73
C ALA A 113 -0.39 0.33 11.13
N LYS A 114 -1.09 -0.64 11.72
CA LYS A 114 -0.72 -1.25 13.00
C LYS A 114 -0.08 -2.61 12.76
N SER A 115 1.19 -2.75 13.11
CA SER A 115 1.98 -3.98 12.90
C SER A 115 2.04 -4.87 14.15
N HIS A 116 2.05 -6.18 13.92
CA HIS A 116 2.13 -7.23 14.95
C HIS A 116 3.23 -8.23 14.58
N PHE A 117 4.42 -8.06 15.16
CA PHE A 117 5.56 -8.96 14.94
C PHE A 117 5.68 -9.97 16.09
N LYS A 118 5.87 -11.24 15.76
CA LYS A 118 6.16 -12.28 16.76
C LYS A 118 7.64 -12.20 17.11
N GLY A 119 7.99 -11.80 18.34
CA GLY A 119 9.38 -11.86 18.84
C GLY A 119 9.89 -10.64 19.62
N SER A 120 9.16 -9.52 19.69
CA SER A 120 9.50 -8.44 20.63
C SER A 120 9.09 -8.87 22.04
N THR A 121 10.00 -8.77 23.02
CA THR A 121 9.80 -9.17 24.43
C THR A 121 8.68 -8.44 25.16
N ARG A 122 7.93 -7.54 24.49
CA ARG A 122 6.59 -7.10 24.89
C ARG A 122 5.73 -6.97 23.64
N GLY A 123 4.62 -7.70 23.59
CA GLY A 123 3.65 -7.71 22.49
C GLY A 123 2.86 -6.40 22.35
N ASN A 124 3.58 -5.28 22.23
CA ASN A 124 2.97 -4.00 21.95
C ASN A 124 2.92 -3.78 20.43
N PRO A 125 1.76 -3.46 19.88
CA PRO A 125 1.64 -3.11 18.48
C PRO A 125 2.42 -1.83 18.19
N CYS A 126 3.26 -1.84 17.16
CA CYS A 126 3.92 -0.63 16.65
C CYS A 126 3.00 0.02 15.61
N VAL A 127 2.62 1.28 15.85
CA VAL A 127 1.89 2.10 14.87
C VAL A 127 2.92 2.92 14.11
N GLY A 128 3.04 2.68 12.81
CA GLY A 128 3.86 3.47 11.91
C GLY A 128 2.98 4.40 11.07
N PHE A 129 3.44 5.62 10.87
CA PHE A 129 2.91 6.52 9.84
C PHE A 129 3.91 6.56 8.71
N LEU A 130 3.45 6.30 7.49
CA LEU A 130 4.26 6.50 6.31
C LEU A 130 3.81 7.81 5.65
N THR A 131 4.77 8.71 5.49
CA THR A 131 4.67 9.87 4.61
C THR A 131 5.34 9.47 3.32
N ILE A 132 4.69 9.74 2.20
CA ILE A 132 5.16 9.42 0.85
C ILE A 132 5.06 10.73 0.09
#